data_AF-A0A2V6B1M0-F1
#
_entry.id   AF-A0A2V6B1M0-F1
#
_cell.length_a   1.000
_cell.length_b   1.000
_cell.length_c   1.000
_cell.angle_alpha   90.00
_cell.angle_beta   90.00
_cell.angle_gamma   90.00
#
_symmetry.space_group_name_H-M   'P 1'
#
loop_
_entity.id
_entity.type
_entity.pdbx_description
1 polymer ?
#
loop_
_entity_poly.entity_id
_entity_poly.type
_entity_poly.pdbx_seq_one_letter_code
_entity_poly.pdbx_strand_id
1 'polypeptide(L)'
;WIYPAQTILCGALLLWFRRCYEFDGLKNIIFTLLIALAVFAIWVAPQYFLNFAPRTIGFDPTTLANNAATYWSTIFFRFLRLVVVVPVLEEIFWRGFLLRFVIDEHFERVSFGKFNWLSFAIVTVAFTFSHSRPDWPAAFVAGGLYNIVAYRTRSLASCVLAHAITNLLLGFWIMQTHQWGFW
;
A
#
# COMPACT_ATOMS: atom_id res chain seq x y z
N TRP A 1 17.20 4.50 -13.43
CA TRP A 1 16.03 5.36 -13.66
C TRP A 1 14.86 4.58 -14.26
N ILE A 2 14.38 3.56 -13.55
CA ILE A 2 13.35 2.61 -14.05
C ILE A 2 11.94 2.94 -13.51
N TYR A 3 11.84 3.84 -12.51
CA TYR A 3 10.59 4.12 -11.79
C TYR A 3 9.47 4.67 -12.68
N PRO A 4 9.66 5.71 -13.51
CA PRO A 4 8.59 6.21 -14.37
C PRO A 4 8.07 5.15 -15.34
N ALA A 5 8.96 4.34 -15.91
CA ALA A 5 8.58 3.26 -16.83
C ALA A 5 7.75 2.18 -16.13
N GLN A 6 8.13 1.75 -14.92
CA GLN A 6 7.34 0.83 -14.09
C GLN A 6 5.96 1.42 -13.77
N THR A 7 5.89 2.68 -13.32
CA THR A 7 4.63 3.35 -12.98
C THR A 7 3.70 3.40 -14.20
N ILE A 8 4.22 3.77 -15.36
CA ILE A 8 3.44 3.88 -16.60
C ILE A 8 2.98 2.50 -17.05
N LEU A 9 3.87 1.51 -17.10
CA LEU A 9 3.54 0.16 -17.56
C LEU A 9 2.53 -0.52 -16.63
N CYS A 10 2.75 -0.49 -15.31
CA CYS A 10 1.82 -1.06 -14.34
C CYS A 10 0.48 -0.32 -14.37
N GLY A 11 0.49 1.01 -14.44
CA GLY A 11 -0.73 1.81 -14.57
C GLY A 11 -1.51 1.48 -15.85
N ALA A 12 -0.82 1.34 -16.98
CA ALA A 12 -1.44 0.96 -18.26
C ALA A 12 -2.04 -0.44 -18.19
N LEU A 13 -1.37 -1.41 -17.59
CA LEU A 13 -1.89 -2.76 -17.40
C LEU A 13 -3.13 -2.78 -16.49
N LEU A 14 -3.11 -2.02 -15.38
CA LEU A 14 -4.28 -1.89 -14.51
C LEU A 14 -5.48 -1.29 -15.26
N LEU A 15 -5.26 -0.30 -16.12
CA LEU A 15 -6.31 0.29 -16.94
C LEU A 15 -6.80 -0.66 -18.04
N TRP A 16 -5.90 -1.43 -18.64
CA TRP A 16 -6.23 -2.41 -19.67
C TRP A 16 -7.12 -3.52 -19.11
N PHE A 17 -6.75 -4.07 -17.94
CA PHE A 17 -7.48 -5.14 -17.27
C PHE A 17 -8.58 -4.65 -16.32
N ARG A 18 -9.00 -3.37 -16.41
CA ARG A 18 -9.99 -2.78 -15.50
C ARG A 18 -11.33 -3.53 -15.41
N ARG A 19 -11.67 -4.31 -16.44
CA ARG A 19 -12.90 -5.12 -16.49
C ARG A 19 -12.80 -6.42 -15.67
N CYS A 20 -11.60 -6.82 -15.28
CA CYS A 20 -11.35 -8.00 -14.46
C CYS A 20 -11.43 -7.70 -12.95
N TYR A 21 -11.59 -6.43 -12.57
CA TYR A 21 -11.63 -6.00 -11.18
C TYR A 21 -13.02 -5.50 -10.81
N GLU A 22 -13.58 -6.03 -9.74
CA GLU A 22 -14.87 -5.57 -9.21
C GLU A 22 -14.62 -4.53 -8.12
N PHE A 23 -14.78 -3.25 -8.49
CA PHE A 23 -14.75 -2.14 -7.56
C PHE A 23 -16.16 -1.79 -7.09
N ASP A 24 -16.52 -2.29 -5.92
CA ASP A 24 -17.67 -1.75 -5.18
C ASP A 24 -17.41 -0.30 -4.77
N GLY A 25 -18.48 0.45 -4.53
CA GLY A 25 -18.38 1.79 -3.94
C GLY A 25 -17.65 1.81 -2.59
N LEU A 26 -17.19 2.99 -2.19
CA LEU A 26 -16.58 3.23 -0.88
C LEU A 26 -17.60 2.93 0.24
N LYS A 27 -17.18 2.18 1.25
CA LYS A 27 -18.00 1.79 2.40
C LYS A 27 -17.26 2.12 3.69
N ASN A 28 -17.99 2.55 4.72
CA ASN A 28 -17.46 2.85 6.05
C ASN A 28 -16.22 3.79 6.03
N ILE A 29 -16.30 4.91 5.30
CA ILE A 29 -15.16 5.82 5.06
C ILE A 29 -14.45 6.25 6.35
N ILE A 30 -15.18 6.60 7.40
CA ILE A 30 -14.58 7.01 8.68
C ILE A 30 -13.70 5.89 9.25
N PHE A 31 -14.21 4.65 9.28
CA PHE A 31 -13.44 3.50 9.74
C PHE A 31 -12.19 3.28 8.87
N THR A 32 -12.34 3.37 7.55
CA THR A 32 -11.23 3.26 6.58
C THR A 32 -10.14 4.31 6.84
N LEU A 33 -10.52 5.56 7.09
CA LEU A 33 -9.58 6.65 7.39
C LEU A 33 -8.90 6.46 8.74
N LEU A 34 -9.62 6.00 9.77
CA LEU A 34 -9.03 5.70 11.07
C LEU A 34 -7.98 4.58 10.97
N ILE A 35 -8.26 3.52 10.20
CA ILE A 35 -7.27 2.46 9.94
C ILE A 35 -6.08 3.03 9.17
N ALA A 36 -6.30 3.85 8.14
CA ALA A 36 -5.21 4.45 7.37
C ALA A 36 -4.25 5.28 8.25
N LEU A 37 -4.81 6.08 9.17
CA LEU A 37 -4.05 6.87 10.15
C LEU A 37 -3.30 5.98 11.14
N ALA A 38 -3.95 4.92 11.65
CA ALA A 38 -3.32 3.96 12.55
C ALA A 38 -2.14 3.25 11.88
N VAL A 39 -2.31 2.79 10.64
CA VAL A 39 -1.23 2.12 9.88
C VAL A 39 -0.09 3.09 9.58
N PHE A 40 -0.40 4.34 9.23
CA PHE A 40 0.64 5.38 9.07
C PHE A 40 1.43 5.59 10.37
N ALA A 41 0.75 5.71 11.51
CA ALA A 41 1.41 5.86 12.81
C ALA A 41 2.31 4.65 13.13
N ILE A 42 1.84 3.42 12.86
CA ILE A 42 2.62 2.19 13.04
C ILE A 42 3.89 2.20 12.17
N TRP A 43 3.80 2.71 10.93
CA TRP A 43 4.93 2.77 10.01
C TRP A 43 6.04 3.72 10.46
N VAL A 44 5.68 4.88 11.01
CA VAL A 44 6.66 5.88 11.47
C VAL A 44 7.10 5.67 12.92
N ALA A 45 6.33 4.89 13.70
CA ALA A 45 6.55 4.71 15.13
C ALA A 45 7.94 4.18 15.52
N PRO A 46 8.55 3.20 14.82
CA PRO A 46 9.86 2.69 15.20
C PRO A 46 10.94 3.77 15.24
N GLN A 47 10.92 4.71 14.30
CA GLN A 47 11.90 5.80 14.29
C GLN A 47 11.60 6.85 15.36
N TYR A 48 10.32 7.23 15.51
CA TYR A 48 9.97 8.35 16.38
C TYR A 48 9.88 7.96 17.87
N PHE A 49 9.31 6.80 18.17
CA PHE A 49 9.04 6.37 19.55
C PHE A 49 10.02 5.30 20.05
N LEU A 50 10.58 4.47 19.17
CA LEU A 50 11.48 3.37 19.55
C LEU A 50 12.96 3.69 19.28
N ASN A 51 13.26 4.91 18.82
CA ASN A 51 14.61 5.41 18.58
C ASN A 51 15.43 4.55 17.59
N PHE A 52 14.75 3.99 16.57
CA PHE A 52 15.41 3.25 15.50
C PHE A 52 16.24 4.20 14.63
N ALA A 53 17.31 3.67 14.02
CA ALA A 53 18.19 4.45 13.17
C ALA A 53 17.42 5.13 12.00
N PRO A 54 17.77 6.38 11.65
CA PRO A 54 17.27 7.02 10.45
C PRO A 54 17.55 6.19 9.18
N ARG A 55 16.60 6.21 8.26
CA ARG A 55 16.64 5.56 6.94
C ARG A 55 16.88 6.62 5.87
N THR A 56 18.07 7.21 5.88
CA THR A 56 18.47 8.24 4.90
C THR A 56 18.96 7.65 3.57
N ILE A 57 19.27 6.35 3.55
CA ILE A 57 19.72 5.66 2.34
C ILE A 57 18.52 5.38 1.45
N GLY A 58 18.43 6.08 0.33
CA GLY A 58 17.39 5.94 -0.67
C GLY A 58 17.58 6.96 -1.79
N PHE A 59 16.59 7.08 -2.67
CA PHE A 59 16.64 8.10 -3.72
C PHE A 59 16.35 9.47 -3.12
N ASP A 60 17.35 10.34 -3.12
CA ASP A 60 17.22 11.73 -2.70
C ASP A 60 16.84 12.63 -3.90
N PRO A 61 15.61 13.17 -3.97
CA PRO A 61 15.19 14.03 -5.06
C PRO A 61 15.96 15.35 -5.10
N THR A 62 16.57 15.81 -4.00
CA THR A 62 17.32 17.08 -3.95
C THR A 62 18.56 17.07 -4.85
N THR A 63 19.06 15.89 -5.20
CA THR A 63 20.13 15.72 -6.21
C THR A 63 19.73 16.27 -7.59
N LEU A 64 18.44 16.45 -7.84
CA LEU A 64 17.87 16.99 -9.08
C LEU A 64 17.40 18.44 -8.94
N ALA A 65 17.64 19.10 -7.80
CA ALA A 65 17.14 20.44 -7.53
C ALA A 65 17.63 21.50 -8.54
N ASN A 66 18.75 21.25 -9.21
CA ASN A 66 19.30 22.11 -10.26
C ASN A 66 18.43 22.17 -11.53
N ASN A 67 17.50 21.23 -11.72
CA ASN A 67 16.53 21.25 -12.81
C ASN A 67 15.12 21.05 -12.25
N ALA A 68 14.37 22.15 -12.16
CA ALA A 68 13.02 22.15 -11.61
C ALA A 68 12.07 21.16 -12.33
N ALA A 69 12.17 21.05 -13.66
CA ALA A 69 11.31 20.13 -14.42
C ALA A 69 11.59 18.67 -14.06
N THR A 70 12.86 18.28 -13.99
CA THR A 70 13.26 16.90 -13.62
C THR A 70 12.94 16.60 -12.15
N TYR A 71 13.17 17.56 -11.25
CA TYR A 71 12.82 17.45 -9.83
C TYR A 71 11.33 17.17 -9.62
N TRP A 72 10.47 18.06 -10.13
CA TRP A 72 9.02 17.95 -9.94
C TRP A 72 8.41 16.77 -10.67
N SER A 73 8.92 16.44 -11.87
CA SER A 73 8.49 15.25 -12.60
C SER A 73 8.82 13.98 -11.82
N THR A 74 10.00 13.90 -11.21
CA THR A 74 10.41 12.75 -10.39
C THR A 74 9.53 12.60 -9.16
N ILE A 75 9.26 13.70 -8.45
CA ILE A 75 8.35 13.70 -7.29
C ILE A 75 6.95 13.25 -7.73
N PHE A 76 6.41 13.83 -8.81
CA PHE A 76 5.10 13.48 -9.33
C PHE A 76 4.97 11.97 -9.61
N PHE A 77 5.90 11.39 -10.38
CA PHE A 77 5.84 9.96 -10.71
C PHE A 77 6.06 9.04 -9.49
N ARG A 78 6.85 9.49 -8.50
CA ARG A 78 7.00 8.77 -7.24
C ARG A 78 5.72 8.76 -6.43
N PHE A 79 5.06 9.90 -6.26
CA PHE A 79 3.76 9.98 -5.59
C PHE A 79 2.67 9.23 -6.35
N LEU A 80 2.62 9.36 -7.68
CA LEU A 80 1.65 8.63 -8.51
C LEU A 80 1.78 7.12 -8.31
N ARG A 81 3.02 6.61 -8.28
CA ARG A 81 3.26 5.20 -7.99
C ARG A 81 2.83 4.83 -6.57
N LEU A 82 3.35 5.55 -5.58
CA LEU A 82 3.19 5.26 -4.16
C LEU A 82 1.72 5.32 -3.72
N VAL A 83 0.97 6.31 -4.21
CA VAL A 83 -0.39 6.63 -3.75
C VAL A 83 -1.47 6.00 -4.62
N VAL A 84 -1.21 5.75 -5.90
CA VAL A 84 -2.22 5.26 -6.84
C VAL A 84 -1.90 3.86 -7.33
N VAL A 85 -0.78 3.70 -8.04
CA VAL A 85 -0.49 2.44 -8.75
C VAL A 85 -0.26 1.29 -7.76
N VAL A 86 0.55 1.50 -6.73
CA VAL A 86 0.88 0.49 -5.72
C VAL A 86 -0.36 0.05 -4.93
N PRO A 87 -1.14 0.95 -4.31
CA PRO A 87 -2.35 0.55 -3.58
C PRO A 87 -3.36 -0.20 -4.45
N VAL A 88 -3.59 0.25 -5.68
CA VAL A 88 -4.53 -0.46 -6.57
C VAL A 88 -4.02 -1.87 -6.88
N LEU A 89 -2.75 -2.00 -7.29
CA LEU A 89 -2.17 -3.29 -7.65
C LEU A 89 -2.12 -4.24 -6.46
N GLU A 90 -1.62 -3.77 -5.32
CA GLU A 90 -1.44 -4.58 -4.13
C GLU A 90 -2.77 -5.01 -3.54
N GLU A 91 -3.78 -4.14 -3.45
CA GLU A 91 -5.07 -4.53 -2.88
C GLU A 91 -5.84 -5.49 -3.81
N ILE A 92 -5.71 -5.35 -5.13
CA ILE A 92 -6.23 -6.34 -6.08
C ILE A 92 -5.58 -7.71 -5.80
N PHE A 93 -4.26 -7.75 -5.64
CA PHE A 93 -3.54 -9.00 -5.38
C PHE A 93 -3.86 -9.60 -4.01
N TRP A 94 -3.71 -8.83 -2.94
CA TRP A 94 -3.86 -9.33 -1.57
C TRP A 94 -5.32 -9.61 -1.21
N ARG A 95 -6.24 -8.68 -1.51
CA ARG A 95 -7.63 -8.72 -1.03
C ARG A 95 -8.58 -9.23 -2.10
N GLY A 96 -8.37 -8.81 -3.35
CA GLY A 96 -9.17 -9.25 -4.49
C GLY A 96 -8.92 -10.72 -4.86
N PHE A 97 -7.67 -11.17 -4.76
CA PHE A 97 -7.23 -12.52 -5.12
C PHE A 97 -6.84 -13.37 -3.90
N LEU A 98 -5.72 -13.09 -3.23
CA LEU A 98 -5.07 -14.05 -2.34
C LEU A 98 -5.91 -14.41 -1.10
N LEU A 99 -6.60 -13.44 -0.49
CA LEU A 99 -7.53 -13.71 0.63
C LEU A 99 -8.61 -14.73 0.26
N ARG A 100 -9.04 -14.75 -1.00
CA ARG A 100 -10.08 -15.66 -1.49
C ARG A 100 -9.48 -16.97 -1.99
N PHE A 101 -8.36 -16.88 -2.69
CA PHE A 101 -7.64 -18.04 -3.24
C PHE A 101 -7.18 -19.03 -2.18
N VAL A 102 -6.74 -18.54 -1.01
CA VAL A 102 -6.37 -19.42 0.11
C VAL A 102 -7.57 -20.16 0.70
N ILE A 103 -8.80 -19.67 0.50
CA ILE A 103 -10.02 -20.34 0.94
C ILE A 103 -10.44 -21.40 -0.09
N ASP A 104 -10.41 -21.05 -1.37
CA ASP A 104 -10.77 -21.91 -2.50
C ASP A 104 -10.04 -21.42 -3.75
N GLU A 105 -9.40 -22.33 -4.50
CA GLU A 105 -8.68 -22.01 -5.73
C GLU A 105 -9.58 -21.39 -6.81
N HIS A 106 -10.88 -21.74 -6.81
CA HIS A 106 -11.92 -21.10 -7.60
C HIS A 106 -12.38 -19.81 -6.90
N PHE A 107 -11.42 -18.94 -6.58
CA PHE A 107 -11.58 -17.79 -5.69
C PHE A 107 -12.71 -16.84 -6.10
N GLU A 108 -13.02 -16.78 -7.40
CA GLU A 108 -14.13 -16.00 -7.96
C GLU A 108 -15.48 -16.35 -7.33
N ARG A 109 -15.69 -17.60 -6.90
CA ARG A 109 -16.90 -18.07 -6.22
C ARG A 109 -16.96 -17.65 -4.74
N VAL A 110 -15.83 -17.27 -4.17
CA VAL A 110 -15.72 -16.79 -2.80
C VAL A 110 -16.07 -15.31 -2.77
N SER A 111 -17.07 -14.92 -1.98
CA SER A 111 -17.45 -13.51 -1.86
C SER A 111 -16.33 -12.64 -1.26
N PHE A 112 -16.19 -11.41 -1.74
CA PHE A 112 -15.23 -10.46 -1.19
C PHE A 112 -15.52 -10.18 0.29
N GLY A 113 -14.50 -10.33 1.13
CA GLY A 113 -14.63 -10.17 2.59
C GLY A 113 -15.23 -11.38 3.31
N LYS A 114 -15.29 -12.57 2.70
CA LYS A 114 -15.53 -13.83 3.43
C LYS A 114 -14.37 -14.11 4.38
N PHE A 115 -14.67 -14.22 5.66
CA PHE A 115 -13.65 -14.45 6.68
C PHE A 115 -13.26 -15.93 6.77
N ASN A 116 -11.95 -16.17 6.96
CA ASN A 116 -11.38 -17.47 7.26
C ASN A 116 -10.04 -17.25 8.01
N TRP A 117 -9.83 -17.94 9.12
CA TRP A 117 -8.65 -17.76 9.97
C TRP A 117 -7.33 -18.13 9.29
N LEU A 118 -7.32 -19.21 8.51
CA LEU A 118 -6.11 -19.65 7.80
C LEU A 118 -5.74 -18.64 6.72
N SER A 119 -6.72 -18.18 5.93
CA SER A 119 -6.52 -17.13 4.93
C SER A 119 -6.04 -15.82 5.55
N PHE A 120 -6.64 -15.40 6.67
CA PHE A 120 -6.18 -14.24 7.43
C PHE A 120 -4.69 -14.34 7.77
N ALA A 121 -4.29 -15.43 8.42
CA ALA A 121 -2.92 -15.62 8.89
C ALA A 121 -1.92 -15.71 7.72
N ILE A 122 -2.24 -16.49 6.68
CA ILE A 122 -1.37 -16.66 5.51
C ILE A 122 -1.17 -15.34 4.80
N VAL A 123 -2.23 -14.58 4.53
CA VAL A 123 -2.11 -13.30 3.81
C VAL A 123 -1.37 -12.26 4.66
N THR A 124 -1.61 -12.20 5.97
CA THR A 124 -0.87 -11.29 6.85
C THR A 124 0.64 -11.62 6.87
N VAL A 125 1.01 -12.90 6.98
CA VAL A 125 2.42 -13.33 6.96
C VAL A 125 3.06 -13.12 5.58
N ALA A 126 2.36 -13.46 4.50
CA ALA A 126 2.84 -13.26 3.14
C ALA A 126 3.07 -11.76 2.83
N PHE A 127 2.15 -10.89 3.25
CA PHE A 127 2.32 -9.44 3.17
C PHE A 127 3.53 -8.96 3.99
N THR A 128 3.76 -9.54 5.16
CA THR A 128 4.94 -9.21 5.98
C THR A 128 6.24 -9.52 5.25
N PHE A 129 6.32 -10.69 4.60
CA PHE A 129 7.52 -11.12 3.87
C PHE A 129 7.74 -10.41 2.53
N SER A 130 6.73 -9.72 1.99
CA SER A 130 6.95 -8.83 0.84
C SER A 130 7.66 -7.53 1.21
N HIS A 131 7.84 -7.24 2.51
CA HIS A 131 8.52 -6.06 3.02
C HIS A 131 9.95 -6.38 3.51
N SER A 132 10.76 -5.33 3.61
CA SER A 132 12.13 -5.45 4.12
C SER A 132 12.15 -5.86 5.59
N ARG A 133 13.18 -6.61 6.04
CA ARG A 133 13.22 -7.18 7.40
C ARG A 133 13.00 -6.16 8.54
N PRO A 134 13.57 -4.94 8.50
CA PRO A 134 13.30 -3.91 9.51
C PRO A 134 11.82 -3.54 9.64
N ASP A 135 11.05 -3.74 8.58
CA ASP A 135 9.65 -3.34 8.47
C ASP A 135 8.68 -4.44 8.88
N TRP A 136 9.15 -5.67 9.11
CA TRP A 136 8.28 -6.81 9.40
C TRP A 136 7.30 -6.58 10.55
N PRO A 137 7.67 -5.98 11.70
CA PRO A 137 6.70 -5.74 12.77
C PRO A 137 5.57 -4.81 12.32
N ALA A 138 5.90 -3.72 11.62
CA ALA A 138 4.90 -2.77 11.11
C ALA A 138 4.04 -3.41 10.02
N ALA A 139 4.66 -4.13 9.08
CA ALA A 139 4.00 -4.81 7.98
C ALA A 139 3.04 -5.91 8.46
N PHE A 140 3.40 -6.65 9.53
CA PHE A 140 2.52 -7.67 10.11
C PHE A 140 1.22 -7.05 10.65
N VAL A 141 1.34 -5.97 11.43
CA VAL A 141 0.17 -5.28 11.98
C VAL A 141 -0.64 -4.62 10.86
N ALA A 142 0.02 -3.94 9.91
CA ALA A 142 -0.62 -3.30 8.75
C ALA A 142 -1.39 -4.30 7.89
N GLY A 143 -0.77 -5.44 7.55
CA GLY A 143 -1.39 -6.50 6.77
C GLY A 143 -2.66 -7.04 7.42
N GLY A 144 -2.63 -7.26 8.75
CA GLY A 144 -3.79 -7.63 9.54
C GLY A 144 -4.89 -6.55 9.54
N LEU A 145 -4.54 -5.28 9.76
CA LEU A 145 -5.49 -4.16 9.77
C LEU A 145 -6.17 -3.97 8.41
N TYR A 146 -5.43 -4.06 7.32
CA TYR A 146 -6.01 -4.00 5.97
C TYR A 146 -6.89 -5.22 5.65
N ASN A 147 -6.56 -6.42 6.15
CA ASN A 147 -7.47 -7.55 6.07
C ASN A 147 -8.78 -7.26 6.83
N ILE A 148 -8.71 -6.64 8.02
CA ILE A 148 -9.90 -6.20 8.78
C ILE A 148 -10.73 -5.18 7.97
N VAL A 149 -10.10 -4.26 7.25
CA VAL A 149 -10.80 -3.36 6.32
C VAL A 149 -11.56 -4.15 5.26
N ALA A 150 -10.95 -5.17 4.65
CA ALA A 150 -11.62 -6.00 3.66
C ALA A 150 -12.84 -6.72 4.24
N TYR A 151 -12.73 -7.34 5.42
CA TYR A 151 -13.87 -8.05 6.02
C TYR A 151 -14.99 -7.13 6.51
N ARG A 152 -14.64 -5.96 7.04
CA ARG A 152 -15.63 -5.05 7.64
C ARG A 152 -16.32 -4.17 6.61
N THR A 153 -15.61 -3.75 5.57
CA THR A 153 -16.19 -2.92 4.51
C THR A 153 -16.78 -3.75 3.38
N ARG A 154 -16.24 -4.96 3.12
CA ARG A 154 -16.55 -5.76 1.93
C ARG A 154 -16.53 -4.87 0.66
N SER A 155 -15.46 -4.11 0.51
CA SER A 155 -15.24 -3.19 -0.59
C SER A 155 -13.75 -3.09 -0.89
N LEU A 156 -13.36 -3.50 -2.11
CA LEU A 156 -12.00 -3.36 -2.60
C LEU A 156 -11.59 -1.87 -2.68
N ALA A 157 -12.50 -0.99 -3.10
CA ALA A 157 -12.26 0.45 -3.15
C ALA A 157 -11.89 1.03 -1.77
N SER A 158 -12.52 0.52 -0.70
CA SER A 158 -12.21 0.96 0.67
C SER A 158 -10.82 0.48 1.12
N CYS A 159 -10.40 -0.72 0.71
CA CYS A 159 -9.04 -1.21 0.96
C CYS A 159 -7.99 -0.35 0.23
N VAL A 160 -8.24 -0.08 -1.06
CA VAL A 160 -7.39 0.81 -1.87
C VAL A 160 -7.30 2.19 -1.25
N LEU A 161 -8.43 2.75 -0.79
CA LEU A 161 -8.45 4.05 -0.13
C LEU A 161 -7.63 4.04 1.17
N ALA A 162 -7.78 3.02 2.03
CA ALA A 162 -7.00 2.93 3.26
C ALA A 162 -5.50 2.96 2.97
N HIS A 163 -5.07 2.11 2.04
CA HIS A 163 -3.67 1.99 1.65
C HIS A 163 -3.16 3.26 0.95
N ALA A 164 -3.93 3.85 0.03
CA ALA A 164 -3.58 5.10 -0.64
C ALA A 164 -3.39 6.27 0.35
N ILE A 165 -4.25 6.40 1.35
CA ILE A 165 -4.13 7.45 2.36
C ILE A 165 -2.93 7.22 3.27
N THR A 166 -2.68 5.98 3.71
CA THR A 166 -1.45 5.63 4.45
C THR A 166 -0.21 6.03 3.65
N ASN A 167 -0.17 5.68 2.37
CA ASN A 167 0.98 5.94 1.49
C ASN A 167 1.14 7.43 1.16
N LEU A 168 0.04 8.17 1.04
CA LEU A 168 0.07 9.63 0.84
C LEU A 168 0.70 10.33 2.07
N LEU A 169 0.26 9.95 3.27
CA LEU A 169 0.80 10.47 4.52
C LEU A 169 2.28 10.10 4.68
N LEU A 170 2.63 8.85 4.37
CA LEU A 170 4.02 8.39 4.38
C LEU A 170 4.86 9.19 3.36
N GLY A 171 4.35 9.41 2.15
CA GLY A 171 5.03 10.23 1.13
C GLY A 171 5.30 11.66 1.58
N PHE A 172 4.34 12.33 2.21
CA PHE A 172 4.56 13.66 2.78
C PHE A 172 5.58 13.63 3.92
N TRP A 173 5.49 12.63 4.79
CA TRP A 173 6.43 12.48 5.89
C TRP A 173 7.86 12.23 5.40
N ILE A 174 8.05 11.41 4.35
CA ILE A 174 9.37 11.19 3.72
C ILE A 174 9.95 12.51 3.22
N MET A 175 9.14 13.31 2.51
CA MET A 175 9.59 14.62 1.98
C MET A 175 9.96 15.60 3.10
N GLN A 176 9.28 15.56 4.24
CA GLN A 176 9.56 16.44 5.38
C GLN A 176 10.78 16.01 6.20
N THR A 177 11.02 14.70 6.31
CA THR A 177 12.04 14.13 7.23
C THR A 177 13.29 13.62 6.52
N HIS A 178 13.30 13.62 5.19
CA HIS A 178 14.38 13.10 4.34
C HIS A 178 14.69 11.61 4.61
N GLN A 179 13.69 10.87 5.06
CA GLN A 179 13.78 9.43 5.33
C GLN A 179 13.63 8.66 4.01
N TRP A 180 14.57 8.87 3.09
CA TRP A 180 14.52 8.38 1.71
C TRP A 180 14.45 6.86 1.59
N GLY A 181 14.77 6.10 2.63
CA GLY A 181 14.69 4.63 2.61
C GLY A 181 13.27 4.06 2.59
N PHE A 182 12.23 4.89 2.72
CA PHE A 182 10.82 4.47 2.57
C PHE A 182 10.27 4.66 1.14
N TRP A 183 11.08 5.15 0.20
CA TRP A 183 10.73 5.42 -1.21
C TRP A 183 10.74 4.22 -2.16
#